data_AF-A0A6G0VUD5-F1
#
_entry.id   AF-A0A6G0VUD5-F1
#
_cell.length_a   1.000
_cell.length_b   1.000
_cell.length_c   1.000
_cell.angle_alpha   90.00
_cell.angle_beta   90.00
_cell.angle_gamma   90.00
#
_symmetry.space_group_name_H-M   'P 1'
#
loop_
_entity.id
_entity.type
_entity.pdbx_description
1 polymer ?
#
loop_
_entity_poly.entity_id
_entity_poly.type
_entity_poly.pdbx_seq_one_letter_code
_entity_poly.pdbx_strand_id
1 'polypeptide(L)' 'RRTDIDVRFLASLLNGTLDAPNLLAEIPFKVPTRGMRNLDQFYVPYHSTAYGFNHPLHRMLRVSNLNVP' A
#
# COMPACT_ATOMS: atom_id res chain seq x y z
N ARG A 1 7.39 9.30 -11.78
CA ARG A 1 7.55 8.21 -12.79
C ARG A 1 7.39 6.83 -12.17
N ARG A 2 8.23 6.39 -11.22
CA ARG A 2 8.07 5.06 -10.57
C ARG A 2 6.91 5.00 -9.57
N THR A 3 6.75 6.05 -8.75
CA THR A 3 5.65 6.17 -7.77
C THR A 3 4.26 6.20 -8.43
N ASP A 4 4.13 6.83 -9.60
CA ASP A 4 2.90 6.83 -10.40
C ASP A 4 2.53 5.43 -10.90
N ILE A 5 3.52 4.66 -11.38
CA ILE A 5 3.31 3.26 -11.78
C ILE A 5 2.93 2.40 -10.57
N ASP A 6 3.63 2.58 -9.44
CA ASP A 6 3.36 1.91 -8.17
C ASP A 6 1.89 2.12 -7.72
N VAL A 7 1.40 3.37 -7.79
CA VAL A 7 0.00 3.71 -7.45
C VAL A 7 -0.98 3.11 -8.47
N ARG A 8 -0.71 3.19 -9.77
CA ARG A 8 -1.58 2.61 -10.81
C ARG A 8 -1.66 1.10 -10.71
N PHE A 9 -0.54 0.44 -10.42
CA PHE A 9 -0.49 -1.00 -10.20
C PHE A 9 -1.36 -1.38 -9.00
N LEU A 10 -1.17 -0.70 -7.85
CA LEU A 10 -2.00 -0.95 -6.67
C LEU A 10 -3.49 -0.72 -6.96
N ALA A 11 -3.84 0.38 -7.66
CA ALA A 11 -5.22 0.67 -8.06
C ALA A 11 -5.80 -0.40 -8.98
N SER A 12 -5.00 -0.95 -9.91
CA SER A 12 -5.45 -2.03 -10.80
C SER A 12 -5.78 -3.32 -10.04
N LEU A 13 -4.99 -3.64 -9.01
CA LEU A 13 -5.22 -4.80 -8.15
C LEU A 13 -6.46 -4.60 -7.27
N LEU A 14 -6.66 -3.41 -6.70
CA LEU A 14 -7.81 -3.09 -5.86
C LEU A 14 -9.13 -2.98 -6.64
N ASN A 15 -9.08 -2.43 -7.86
CA ASN A 15 -10.24 -2.32 -8.73
C ASN A 15 -10.61 -3.64 -9.43
N GLY A 16 -9.81 -4.69 -9.25
CA GLY A 16 -10.02 -5.98 -9.90
C GLY A 16 -9.74 -6.00 -11.40
N THR A 17 -9.06 -4.99 -11.94
CA THR A 17 -8.61 -5.02 -13.35
C THR A 17 -7.41 -5.94 -13.53
N LEU A 18 -6.65 -6.18 -12.45
CA LEU A 18 -5.63 -7.20 -12.36
C LEU A 18 -6.12 -8.33 -11.46
N ASP A 19 -6.41 -9.49 -12.05
CA ASP A 19 -6.90 -10.67 -11.33
C ASP A 19 -5.74 -11.45 -10.70
N ALA A 20 -5.37 -11.08 -9.47
CA ALA A 20 -4.34 -11.74 -8.69
C ALA A 20 -4.74 -11.82 -7.19
N PRO A 21 -5.66 -12.72 -6.83
CA PRO A 21 -6.21 -12.80 -5.47
C PRO A 21 -5.13 -13.11 -4.42
N ASN A 22 -4.13 -13.91 -4.77
CA ASN A 22 -3.00 -14.21 -3.88
C ASN A 22 -2.20 -12.95 -3.55
N LEU A 23 -2.02 -12.05 -4.52
CA LEU A 23 -1.30 -10.79 -4.30
C LEU A 23 -2.16 -9.79 -3.52
N LEU A 24 -3.46 -9.77 -3.76
CA LEU A 24 -4.41 -8.95 -3.01
C LEU A 24 -4.47 -9.40 -1.53
N ALA A 25 -4.39 -10.70 -1.27
CA ALA A 25 -4.39 -11.26 0.09
C ALA A 25 -3.17 -10.83 0.92
N GLU A 26 -2.04 -10.52 0.26
CA GLU A 26 -0.82 -10.02 0.91
C GLU A 26 -0.91 -8.53 1.30
N ILE A 27 -1.99 -7.82 0.94
CA ILE A 27 -2.16 -6.40 1.28
C ILE A 27 -2.77 -6.27 2.69
N PRO A 28 -2.02 -5.71 3.66
CA PRO A 28 -2.54 -5.50 5.00
C PRO A 28 -3.33 -4.19 5.06
N PHE A 29 -4.66 -4.29 4.92
CA PHE A 29 -5.56 -3.15 5.07
C PHE A 29 -5.60 -2.67 6.52
N LYS A 30 -5.52 -1.36 6.70
CA LYS A 30 -5.67 -0.70 8.00
C LYS A 30 -7.03 -0.03 8.02
N VAL A 31 -8.00 -0.68 8.67
CA VAL A 31 -9.35 -0.14 8.80
C VAL A 31 -9.36 0.93 9.89
N PRO A 32 -9.64 2.21 9.57
CA PRO A 32 -9.70 3.26 10.58
C PRO A 32 -10.86 3.00 11.53
N THR A 33 -10.59 3.10 12.83
CA THR A 33 -11.62 3.06 13.87
C THR A 33 -11.99 4.47 14.31
N ARG A 34 -13.20 4.63 14.85
CA ARG A 34 -13.73 5.94 15.25
C ARG A 34 -12.78 6.61 16.26
N GLY A 35 -12.32 7.82 15.95
CA GLY A 35 -11.43 8.61 16.81
C GLY A 35 -9.94 8.52 16.51
N MET A 36 -9.53 7.76 15.47
CA MET A 36 -8.14 7.73 15.03
C MET A 36 -7.75 9.03 14.32
N ARG A 37 -6.59 9.60 14.70
CA ARG A 37 -5.98 10.76 14.03
C ARG A 37 -5.23 10.39 12.75
N ASN A 38 -4.89 9.11 12.59
CA ASN A 38 -4.17 8.60 11.44
C ASN A 38 -5.16 7.83 10.54
N LEU A 39 -5.30 8.31 9.30
CA LEU A 39 -6.20 7.79 8.28
C LEU A 39 -5.48 6.94 7.21
N ASP A 40 -4.26 6.45 7.50
CA ASP A 40 -3.54 5.49 6.66
C ASP A 40 -4.46 4.32 6.31
N GLN A 41 -4.61 4.04 5.02
CA GLN A 41 -5.45 2.97 4.50
C GLN A 41 -4.75 1.61 4.56
N PHE A 42 -3.41 1.61 4.60
CA PHE A 42 -2.59 0.40 4.58
C PHE A 42 -1.64 0.36 5.76
N TYR A 43 -1.39 -0.83 6.29
CA TYR A 43 -0.31 -1.05 7.24
C TYR A 43 1.02 -1.24 6.49
N VAL A 44 2.09 -0.58 6.95
CA VAL A 44 3.42 -0.75 6.38
C VAL A 44 4.37 -1.16 7.50
N PRO A 45 4.96 -2.36 7.44
CA PRO A 45 5.94 -2.79 8.43
C PRO A 45 7.14 -1.83 8.47
N TYR A 46 7.68 -1.62 9.67
CA TYR A 46 8.93 -0.89 9.82
C TYR A 46 10.10 -1.74 9.31
N HIS A 47 11.03 -1.10 8.59
CA HIS A 47 12.25 -1.75 8.08
C HIS A 47 13.47 -0.96 8.52
N SER A 48 14.43 -1.66 9.12
CA SER A 48 15.72 -1.09 9.51
C SER A 48 16.76 -1.11 8.38
N THR A 49 16.55 -1.93 7.34
CA THR A 49 17.46 -2.07 6.20
C THR A 49 16.92 -1.38 4.96
N ALA A 50 17.83 -0.88 4.12
CA ALA A 50 17.46 -0.33 2.81
C ALA A 50 16.78 -1.37 1.92
N TYR A 51 17.12 -2.65 2.06
CA TYR A 51 16.48 -3.74 1.32
C TYR A 51 14.99 -3.86 1.69
N GLY A 52 14.67 -3.99 2.98
CA GLY A 52 13.29 -4.08 3.45
C GLY A 52 12.49 -2.80 3.17
N PHE A 53 13.12 -1.63 3.34
CA PHE A 53 12.49 -0.33 3.06
C PHE A 53 12.09 -0.16 1.59
N ASN A 54 12.87 -0.76 0.68
CA ASN A 54 12.65 -0.75 -0.77
C ASN A 54 11.84 -1.94 -1.28
N HIS A 55 11.33 -2.79 -0.38
CA HIS A 55 10.42 -3.87 -0.75
C HIS A 55 9.24 -3.29 -1.56
N PRO A 56 8.96 -3.82 -2.77
CA PRO A 56 8.05 -3.18 -3.72
C PRO A 56 6.66 -2.98 -3.13
N LEU A 57 6.09 -4.00 -2.49
CA LEU A 57 4.77 -3.91 -1.87
C LEU A 57 4.73 -2.83 -0.78
N HIS A 58 5.68 -2.85 0.16
CA HIS A 58 5.72 -1.88 1.25
C HIS A 58 5.95 -0.44 0.75
N ARG A 59 6.73 -0.28 -0.32
CA ARG A 59 6.92 1.01 -0.98
C ARG A 59 5.61 1.51 -1.58
N MET A 60 4.90 0.67 -2.33
CA MET A 60 3.61 1.02 -2.94
C MET A 60 2.59 1.45 -1.89
N LEU A 61 2.42 0.66 -0.82
CA LEU A 61 1.50 0.98 0.28
C LEU A 61 1.86 2.29 0.99
N ARG A 62 3.15 2.52 1.26
CA ARG A 62 3.63 3.76 1.88
C ARG A 62 3.35 4.97 1.01
N VAL A 63 3.61 4.88 -0.29
CA VAL A 63 3.30 5.96 -1.23
C VAL A 63 1.80 6.22 -1.25
N SER A 64 0.95 5.19 -1.27
CA SER A 64 -0.50 5.37 -1.25
C SER A 64 -1.00 6.04 0.03
N ASN A 65 -0.47 5.68 1.21
CA ASN A 65 -0.81 6.35 2.47
C ASN A 65 -0.46 7.85 2.48
N LEU A 66 0.62 8.26 1.80
CA LEU A 66 1.01 9.66 1.69
C LEU A 66 0.15 10.46 0.69
N ASN A 67 -0.60 9.79 -0.19
CA ASN A 67 -1.45 10.41 -1.22
C ASN A 67 -2.95 10.32 -0.87
N VAL A 68 -3.29 10.05 0.39
CA VAL A 68 -4.67 10.14 0.88
C VAL A 68 -5.07 11.63 0.91
N PRO A 69 -6.21 12.03 0.31
CA PRO A 69 -6.66 13.42 0.29
C PRO A 69 -6.99 13.99 1.68
#